data_AF-A0A1H3SYG2-F1
#
_entry.id   AF-A0A1H3SYG2-F1
#
_cell.length_a   1.000
_cell.length_b   1.000
_cell.length_c   1.000
_cell.angle_alpha   90.00
_cell.angle_beta   90.00
_cell.angle_gamma   90.00
#
_symmetry.space_group_name_H-M   'P 1'
#
loop_
_entity.id
_entity.type
_entity.pdbx_description
1 polymer ?
#
loop_
_entity_poly.entity_id
_entity_poly.type
_entity_poly.pdbx_seq_one_letter_code
_entity_poly.pdbx_strand_id
1 'polypeptide(L)' 'MNWFIGIAVCFAVMMYVAMEVATFEDRGRGFSSYFQALKHAFLFVLPLFAISGVIYYVFVN' A
#
# COMPACT_ATOMS: atom_id res chain seq x y z
N MET A 1 15.20 17.79 1.78
CA MET A 1 14.44 17.43 3.01
C MET A 1 12.98 17.06 2.74
N ASN A 2 12.22 17.80 1.91
CA ASN A 2 10.81 17.48 1.62
C ASN A 2 10.57 16.11 0.96
N TRP A 3 11.57 15.53 0.30
CA TRP A 3 11.43 14.25 -0.40
C TRP A 3 11.29 13.06 0.55
N PHE A 4 11.95 13.10 1.71
CA PHE A 4 11.79 12.07 2.75
C PHE A 4 10.37 12.05 3.31
N ILE A 5 9.77 13.23 3.49
CA ILE A 5 8.38 13.37 3.94
C ILE A 5 7.43 12.79 2.90
N GLY A 6 7.65 13.09 1.61
CA GLY A 6 6.86 12.53 0.51
C GLY A 6 6.91 11.00 0.47
N ILE A 7 8.10 10.41 0.60
CA ILE A 7 8.28 8.95 0.62
C ILE A 7 7.58 8.34 1.85
N ALA A 8 7.72 8.94 3.03
CA ALA A 8 7.09 8.46 4.25
C ALA A 8 5.55 8.49 4.15
N VAL A 9 4.98 9.55 3.59
CA VAL A 9 3.53 9.66 3.36
C VAL A 9 3.06 8.61 2.35
N CYS A 10 3.79 8.41 1.25
CA CYS A 10 3.45 7.37 0.27
C CYS A 10 3.43 5.98 0.91
N PHE A 11 4.44 5.67 1.73
CA PHE A 11 4.53 4.40 2.44
C PHE A 11 3.39 4.24 3.46
N ALA A 12 3.06 5.28 4.20
CA ALA A 12 1.93 5.27 5.14
C ALA A 12 0.59 5.01 4.43
N VAL A 13 0.36 5.64 3.27
CA VAL A 13 -0.84 5.42 2.46
C VAL A 13 -0.88 3.99 1.93
N MET A 14 0.22 3.47 1.39
CA MET A 14 0.27 2.07 0.93
C MET A 14 -0.01 1.09 2.07
N MET A 15 0.56 1.34 3.24
CA MET A 15 0.33 0.51 4.42
C MET A 15 -1.13 0.56 4.86
N TYR A 16 -1.73 1.75 4.89
CA TYR A 16 -3.15 1.93 5.22
C TYR A 16 -4.06 1.13 4.27
N VAL A 17 -3.85 1.27 2.96
CA VAL A 17 -4.64 0.53 1.95
C VAL A 17 -4.44 -0.98 2.08
N ALA A 18 -3.21 -1.44 2.30
CA ALA A 18 -2.93 -2.86 2.49
C ALA A 18 -3.61 -3.42 3.74
N MET A 19 -3.69 -2.65 4.83
CA MET A 19 -4.40 -3.05 6.05
C MET A 19 -5.91 -3.17 5.85
N GLU A 20 -6.54 -2.24 5.12
CA GLU A 20 -7.96 -2.31 4.78
C GLU A 20 -8.28 -3.58 3.96
N VAL A 21 -7.46 -3.86 2.94
CA VAL A 21 -7.59 -5.07 2.10
C VAL A 21 -7.41 -6.34 2.93
N ALA A 22 -6.38 -6.37 3.78
CA ALA A 22 -6.11 -7.52 4.65
C ALA A 22 -7.22 -7.76 5.67
N THR A 23 -7.79 -6.68 6.23
CA THR A 23 -8.91 -6.78 7.18
C THR A 23 -10.15 -7.35 6.50
N PHE A 24 -10.41 -6.92 5.26
CA PHE A 24 -11.51 -7.46 4.46
C PHE A 24 -11.31 -8.95 4.10
N GLU A 25 -10.08 -9.35 3.78
CA GLU A 25 -9.75 -10.72 3.38
C GLU A 25 -9.72 -11.70 4.56
N ASP A 26 -9.19 -11.29 5.73
CA ASP A 26 -9.00 -12.16 6.89
C ASP A 26 -10.33 -12.67 7.48
N ARG A 27 -11.42 -11.87 7.39
CA ARG A 27 -12.75 -12.18 7.95
C ARG A 27 -12.71 -12.73 9.40
N GLY A 28 -11.72 -12.34 10.19
CA GLY A 28 -11.57 -12.76 11.59
C GLY A 28 -10.92 -14.14 11.80
N ARG A 29 -10.11 -14.62 10.86
CA ARG A 29 -9.36 -15.90 10.98
C ARG A 29 -8.13 -15.81 11.89
N GLY A 30 -7.83 -14.63 12.42
CA GLY A 30 -6.85 -14.42 13.49
C GLY A 30 -5.53 -13.84 13.02
N PHE A 31 -4.64 -13.51 13.97
CA PHE A 31 -3.48 -12.65 13.72
C PHE A 31 -2.48 -13.20 12.69
N SER A 32 -2.24 -14.52 12.66
CA SER A 32 -1.35 -15.14 11.68
C SER A 32 -1.90 -15.07 10.25
N SER A 33 -3.21 -15.25 10.10
CA SER A 33 -3.91 -15.19 8.81
C SER A 33 -3.93 -13.73 8.29
N TYR A 34 -4.23 -12.78 9.18
CA TYR A 34 -4.15 -11.35 8.87
C TYR A 34 -2.76 -10.92 8.39
N PHE A 35 -1.69 -11.38 9.03
CA PHE A 35 -0.33 -10.99 8.64
C PHE A 35 0.06 -11.54 7.26
N GLN A 36 -0.44 -12.72 6.90
CA GLN A 36 -0.24 -13.28 5.56
C GLN A 36 -1.05 -12.52 4.51
N ALA A 37 -2.30 -12.18 4.80
CA ALA A 37 -3.15 -11.35 3.94
C ALA A 37 -2.54 -9.95 3.75
N LEU A 38 -2.02 -9.33 4.81
CA LEU A 38 -1.35 -8.03 4.76
C LEU A 38 -0.14 -8.03 3.83
N LYS A 39 0.71 -9.07 3.90
CA LYS A 39 1.85 -9.19 2.99
C LYS A 39 1.42 -9.33 1.54
N HIS A 40 0.39 -10.14 1.27
CA HIS A 40 -0.16 -10.30 -0.07
C HIS A 40 -0.77 -8.99 -0.60
N ALA A 41 -1.58 -8.33 0.22
CA ALA A 41 -2.18 -7.04 -0.10
C ALA A 41 -1.11 -5.98 -0.37
N PHE A 42 -0.06 -5.91 0.44
CA PHE A 42 1.01 -4.94 0.27
C PHE A 42 1.78 -5.16 -1.05
N LEU A 43 2.09 -6.41 -1.39
CA LEU A 43 2.72 -6.76 -2.68
C LEU A 43 1.84 -6.41 -3.89
N PHE A 44 0.51 -6.43 -3.72
CA PHE A 44 -0.43 -6.01 -4.75
C PHE A 44 -0.57 -4.48 -4.87
N VAL A 45 -0.55 -3.76 -3.75
CA VAL A 45 -0.65 -2.29 -3.72
C VAL A 45 0.60 -1.61 -4.29
N LEU A 46 1.78 -2.20 -4.07
CA LEU A 46 3.06 -1.63 -4.52
C LEU A 46 3.13 -1.34 -6.03
N PRO A 47 2.80 -2.27 -6.95
CA PRO A 47 2.80 -1.98 -8.39
C PRO A 47 1.74 -0.96 -8.79
N LEU A 48 0.56 -0.94 -8.15
CA LEU A 48 -0.45 0.09 -8.40
C LEU A 48 0.07 1.49 -8.05
N PHE A 49 0.79 1.59 -6.94
CA PHE A 49 1.40 2.84 -6.50
C PHE A 49 2.52 3.29 -7.45
N ALA A 50 3.34 2.36 -7.93
CA ALA A 50 4.38 2.64 -8.93
C ALA A 50 3.77 3.15 -10.25
N ILE A 51 2.72 2.50 -10.76
CA ILE A 51 1.99 2.93 -11.96
C ILE A 51 1.41 4.33 -11.78
N SER A 52 0.79 4.60 -10.63
CA SER A 52 0.25 5.93 -10.29
C SER A 52 1.36 7.00 -10.31
N GLY A 53 2.52 6.70 -9.73
CA GLY A 53 3.68 7.58 -9.76
C GLY A 53 4.18 7.88 -11.18
N VAL A 54 4.23 6.86 -12.05
CA VAL A 54 4.61 7.04 -13.46
C VAL A 54 3.59 7.91 -14.20
N ILE A 55 2.29 7.66 -14.01
CA ILE A 55 1.23 8.47 -14.62
C ILE A 55 1.34 9.93 -14.19
N TYR A 56 1.50 10.18 -12.88
CA TYR A 56 1.67 11.53 -12.36
C TYR A 56 2.88 12.23 -12.98
N TYR A 57 4.01 11.54 -13.08
CA TYR A 57 5.22 12.11 -13.66
C TYR A 57 5.10 12.40 -15.16
N VAL A 58 4.37 11.57 -15.92
CA VAL A 58 4.25 11.69 -17.38
C VAL A 58 3.17 12.68 -17.81
N PHE A 59 2.06 12.78 -17.08
CA PHE A 59 0.88 13.52 -17.51
C PHE A 59 0.58 14.79 -16.71
N VAL A 60 1.10 14.92 -15.48
CA VAL A 60 0.71 16.01 -14.56
C VAL A 60 1.87 16.95 -14.25
N ASN A 61 3.10 16.43 -14.20
CA ASN A 61 4.32 17.23 -14.09
C ASN A 61 4.80 17.68 -15.47
#